data_AF-A0A939FFA9-F1
#
_entry.id   AF-A0A939FFA9-F1
#
_cell.length_a   1.000
_cell.length_b   1.000
_cell.length_c   1.000
_cell.angle_alpha   90.00
_cell.angle_beta   90.00
_cell.angle_gamma   90.00
#
_symmetry.space_group_name_H-M   'P 1'
#
loop_
_entity.id
_entity.type
_entity.pdbx_description
1 polymer ?
#
loop_
_entity_poly.entity_id
_entity_poly.type
_entity_poly.pdbx_seq_one_letter_code
_entity_poly.pdbx_strand_id
1 'polypeptide(L)'
;SKRNKLILHVIERGCSDLVLMGVTGPLAGRMLHGNAAGFWGPDVSSAPDFLAWYERWLDHLAAGKDNRALELTSPQLGAYPDRHRLASKI
;
A
#
# COMPACT_ATOMS: atom_id res chain seq x y z
N SER A 1 -22.15 -6.07 15.45
CA SER A 1 -22.40 -4.95 14.51
C SER A 1 -21.30 -4.92 13.46
N LYS A 2 -21.56 -5.44 12.25
CA LYS A 2 -20.63 -5.34 11.11
C LYS A 2 -20.69 -3.88 10.60
N ARG A 3 -19.80 -3.01 11.08
CA ARG A 3 -19.64 -1.68 10.50
C ARG A 3 -19.17 -1.88 9.05
N ASN A 4 -20.00 -1.52 8.07
CA ASN A 4 -19.60 -1.43 6.66
C ASN A 4 -18.42 -0.46 6.57
N LYS A 5 -17.20 -1.00 6.51
CA LYS A 5 -16.00 -0.22 6.20
C LYS A 5 -16.06 0.03 4.71
N LEU A 6 -16.47 1.25 4.34
CA LEU A 6 -16.45 1.67 2.95
C LEU A 6 -14.99 2.01 2.62
N ILE A 7 -14.47 1.33 1.60
CA ILE A 7 -13.14 1.55 1.06
C ILE A 7 -13.29 1.99 -0.40
N LEU A 8 -12.55 3.02 -0.78
CA LEU A 8 -12.46 3.50 -2.15
C LEU A 8 -11.21 2.91 -2.79
N HIS A 9 -11.37 2.26 -3.95
CA HIS A 9 -10.24 1.85 -4.76
C HIS A 9 -9.68 3.07 -5.50
N VAL A 10 -8.38 3.34 -5.33
CA VAL A 10 -7.71 4.53 -5.89
C VAL A 10 -6.92 4.15 -7.14
N ILE A 11 -5.97 3.22 -7.00
CA ILE A 11 -5.17 2.71 -8.13
C ILE A 11 -4.79 1.24 -7.89
N GLU A 12 -4.51 0.54 -8.99
CA GLU A 12 -3.79 -0.72 -9.02
C GLU A 12 -2.29 -0.46 -9.25
N ARG A 13 -1.44 -1.24 -8.60
CA ARG A 13 0.02 -1.22 -8.75
C ARG A 13 0.46 -2.64 -9.15
N GLY A 14 0.83 -2.83 -10.42
CA GLY A 14 1.20 -4.15 -10.92
C GLY A 14 0.05 -5.15 -10.93
N CYS A 15 0.34 -6.46 -10.85
CA CYS A 15 -0.66 -7.50 -11.10
C CYS A 15 -1.73 -7.65 -10.01
N SER A 16 -1.44 -7.28 -8.76
CA SER A 16 -2.37 -7.54 -7.65
C SER A 16 -2.27 -6.55 -6.51
N ASP A 17 -1.35 -5.58 -6.54
CA ASP A 17 -1.22 -4.63 -5.45
C ASP A 17 -2.21 -3.49 -5.65
N LEU A 18 -2.80 -3.03 -4.56
CA LEU A 18 -3.88 -2.06 -4.54
C LEU A 18 -3.52 -0.92 -3.61
N VAL A 19 -3.96 0.28 -4.01
CA VAL A 19 -4.05 1.42 -3.12
C VAL A 19 -5.52 1.73 -2.88
N LEU A 20 -5.90 1.77 -1.61
CA LEU A 20 -7.26 2.02 -1.17
C LEU A 20 -7.30 3.24 -0.25
N MET A 21 -8.45 3.87 -0.13
CA MET A 21 -8.73 4.92 0.85
C MET A 21 -9.85 4.47 1.77
N GLY A 22 -9.64 4.58 3.09
CA GLY A 22 -10.74 4.44 4.04
C GLY A 22 -11.72 5.59 3.87
N VAL A 23 -12.99 5.29 3.60
CA VAL A 23 -14.03 6.33 3.47
C VAL A 23 -14.80 6.47 4.78
N THR A 24 -14.97 5.38 5.52
CA THR A 24 -15.69 5.37 6.80
C THR A 24 -14.92 4.68 7.92
N GLY A 25 -15.27 5.02 9.16
CA GLY A 25 -14.69 4.41 10.35
C GLY A 25 -13.34 5.01 10.76
N PRO A 26 -12.58 4.33 11.64
CA PRO A 26 -11.36 4.89 12.26
C PRO A 26 -10.21 5.21 11.30
N LEU A 27 -10.29 4.72 10.06
CA LEU A 27 -9.29 4.94 9.01
C LEU A 27 -9.83 5.87 7.90
N ALA A 28 -10.93 6.59 8.15
CA ALA A 28 -11.46 7.56 7.20
C ALA A 28 -10.39 8.59 6.81
N GLY A 29 -10.20 8.80 5.52
CA GLY A 29 -9.17 9.68 4.94
C GLY A 29 -7.77 9.07 4.88
N ARG A 30 -7.54 7.88 5.45
CA ARG A 30 -6.23 7.22 5.44
C ARG A 30 -6.06 6.36 4.19
N MET A 31 -4.83 6.37 3.67
CA MET A 31 -4.43 5.53 2.55
C MET A 31 -3.96 4.16 3.04
N LEU A 32 -4.35 3.13 2.31
CA LEU A 32 -4.08 1.73 2.60
C LEU A 32 -3.38 1.10 1.40
N HIS A 33 -2.41 0.24 1.66
CA HIS A 33 -1.80 -0.62 0.67
C HIS A 33 -2.28 -2.06 0.90
N GLY A 34 -2.64 -2.78 -0.13
CA GLY A 34 -3.07 -4.17 0.00
C GLY A 34 -2.75 -5.00 -1.23
N ASN A 35 -3.01 -6.31 -1.15
CA ASN A 35 -2.83 -7.23 -2.27
C ASN A 35 -4.11 -8.04 -2.49
N ALA A 36 -4.69 -7.92 -3.69
CA ALA A 36 -5.92 -8.60 -4.08
C ALA A 36 -5.78 -10.12 -4.09
N ALA A 37 -4.57 -10.64 -4.32
CA ALA A 37 -4.27 -12.07 -4.31
C ALA A 37 -3.98 -12.61 -2.90
N GLY A 38 -4.00 -11.76 -1.86
CA GLY A 38 -3.82 -12.16 -0.46
C GLY A 38 -2.40 -12.58 -0.09
N PHE A 39 -1.39 -12.23 -0.89
CA PHE A 39 0.00 -12.59 -0.59
C PHE A 39 0.55 -11.90 0.66
N TRP A 40 -0.01 -10.73 1.02
CA TRP A 40 0.33 -9.96 2.21
C TRP A 40 -0.87 -9.16 2.70
N GLY A 41 -0.89 -8.84 4.00
CA GLY A 41 -1.99 -8.15 4.67
C GLY A 41 -1.95 -6.63 4.46
N PRO A 42 -3.09 -5.93 4.58
CA PRO A 42 -3.14 -4.50 4.29
C PRO A 42 -2.31 -3.67 5.28
N ASP A 43 -1.55 -2.72 4.77
CA ASP A 43 -0.76 -1.75 5.54
C ASP A 43 -1.37 -0.35 5.45
N VAL A 44 -1.21 0.45 6.50
CA VAL A 44 -1.67 1.85 6.52
C VAL A 44 -0.49 2.74 6.13
N SER A 45 -0.65 3.51 5.07
CA SER A 45 0.34 4.50 4.66
C SER A 45 0.64 5.48 5.80
N SER A 46 1.93 5.82 5.93
CA SER A 46 2.39 6.87 6.84
C SER A 46 1.99 8.28 6.40
N ALA A 47 1.56 8.46 5.15
CA ALA A 47 0.99 9.71 4.71
C ALA A 47 -0.27 10.06 5.54
N PRO A 48 -0.40 11.31 6.01
CA PRO A 48 -1.51 11.71 6.87
C PRO A 48 -2.87 11.63 6.14
N ASP A 49 -2.88 11.88 4.83
CA ASP A 49 -4.07 11.91 3.99
C ASP A 49 -3.76 11.57 2.52
N PHE A 50 -4.78 11.69 1.66
CA PHE A 50 -4.68 11.46 0.22
C PHE A 50 -3.72 12.42 -0.48
N LEU A 51 -3.78 13.72 -0.17
CA LEU A 51 -2.99 14.72 -0.90
C LEU A 51 -1.50 14.52 -0.61
N ALA A 52 -1.14 14.34 0.65
CA ALA A 52 0.24 14.05 1.05
C ALA A 52 0.74 12.70 0.48
N TRP A 53 -0.15 11.72 0.31
CA TRP A 53 0.20 10.48 -0.37
C TRP A 53 0.41 10.68 -1.88
N TYR A 54 -0.44 11.47 -2.53
CA TYR A 54 -0.38 11.75 -3.96
C TYR A 54 0.85 12.57 -4.34
N GLU A 55 1.18 13.62 -3.58
CA GLU A 55 2.39 14.42 -3.77
C GLU A 55 3.66 13.57 -3.61
N ARG A 56 3.70 12.70 -2.58
CA ARG A 56 4.79 11.73 -2.41
C ARG A 56 4.90 10.78 -3.59
N TRP A 57 3.77 10.31 -4.13
CA TRP A 57 3.76 9.47 -5.33
C TRP A 57 4.34 10.20 -6.55
N LEU A 58 3.99 11.48 -6.75
CA LEU A 58 4.57 12.31 -7.81
C LEU A 58 6.08 12.50 -7.64
N ASP A 59 6.56 12.78 -6.42
CA ASP A 59 7.99 12.91 -6.14
C ASP A 59 8.75 11.62 -6.45
N HIS A 60 8.17 10.46 -6.11
CA HIS A 60 8.75 9.17 -6.41
C HIS A 60 8.82 8.90 -7.92
N LEU A 61 7.74 9.20 -8.65
CA LEU A 61 7.73 9.09 -10.11
C LEU A 61 8.77 10.00 -10.76
N ALA A 62 8.87 11.26 -10.31
CA ALA A 62 9.86 12.21 -10.80
C ALA A 62 11.30 11.74 -10.53
N ALA A 63 11.52 11.04 -9.41
CA ALA A 63 12.80 10.43 -9.06
C ALA A 63 13.08 9.08 -9.75
N GLY A 64 12.17 8.59 -10.61
CA GLY A 64 12.29 7.29 -11.26
C GLY A 64 12.19 6.10 -10.29
N LYS A 65 11.65 6.32 -9.08
CA LYS A 65 11.44 5.26 -8.10
C LYS A 65 10.19 4.47 -8.44
N ASP A 66 10.25 3.16 -8.20
CA ASP A 66 9.09 2.29 -8.41
C ASP A 66 8.08 2.41 -7.24
N ASN A 67 6.92 1.79 -7.44
CA ASN A 67 5.84 1.82 -6.48
C ASN A 67 6.17 1.13 -5.13
N ARG A 68 7.18 0.24 -5.08
CA ARG A 68 7.63 -0.40 -3.82
C ARG A 68 8.31 0.60 -2.90
N ALA A 69 8.90 1.67 -3.45
CA ALA A 69 9.45 2.77 -2.67
C ALA A 69 8.38 3.56 -1.88
N LEU A 70 7.08 3.37 -2.16
CA LEU A 70 5.98 3.96 -1.38
C LEU A 70 5.58 3.08 -0.19
N GLU A 71 5.90 1.78 -0.23
CA GLU A 71 5.70 0.82 0.87
C GLU A 71 6.78 1.03 1.96
N LEU A 72 7.99 1.44 1.57
CA LEU A 72 9.13 1.67 2.47
C LEU A 72 9.02 2.90 3.39
N THR A 73 7.93 3.67 3.31
CA THR A 73 7.73 4.83 4.19
C THR A 73 6.85 4.54 5.41
N SER A 74 6.37 3.29 5.59
CA SER A 74 5.77 2.84 6.85
C SER A 74 6.87 2.51 7.87
N PRO A 75 6.74 2.91 9.15
CA PRO A 75 7.69 2.49 10.18
C PRO A 75 7.67 0.97 10.25
N GLN A 76 8.84 0.38 10.03
CA GLN A 76 9.13 -1.05 9.85
C GLN A 76 8.21 -1.99 10.64
N LEU A 77 7.07 -2.37 10.07
CA LEU A 77 6.25 -3.46 10.59
C LEU A 77 6.54 -4.71 9.76
N GLY A 78 7.58 -5.42 10.15
CA GLY A 78 7.86 -6.78 9.70
C GLY A 78 8.56 -6.85 8.35
N ALA A 79 9.77 -7.41 8.36
CA ALA A 79 10.54 -7.79 7.20
C ALA A 79 9.65 -8.47 6.13
N TYR A 80 9.55 -7.84 4.96
CA TYR A 80 9.15 -8.51 3.73
C TYR A 80 10.17 -9.64 3.49
N PRO A 81 9.78 -10.94 3.53
CA PRO A 81 10.71 -11.99 3.19
C PRO A 81 11.04 -11.87 1.71
N ASP A 82 12.31 -11.64 1.43
CA ASP A 82 12.93 -11.53 0.13
C ASP A 82 12.66 -12.81 -0.70
N ARG A 83 11.52 -12.85 -1.40
CA ARG A 83 11.09 -14.04 -2.18
C ARG A 83 11.95 -14.29 -3.41
N HIS A 84 12.89 -13.41 -3.74
CA HIS A 84 13.85 -13.64 -4.82
C HIS A 84 14.85 -14.76 -4.50
N ARG A 85 14.88 -15.32 -3.28
CA ARG A 85 15.80 -16.41 -2.90
C ARG A 85 15.18 -17.81 -2.75
N LEU A 86 13.88 -17.99 -2.97
CA LEU A 86 13.25 -19.33 -2.91
C LEU A 86 13.02 -19.98 -4.29
N ALA A 87 13.31 -19.27 -5.39
CA ALA A 87 13.27 -19.83 -6.74
C ALA A 87 14.61 -20.40 -7.22
N SER A 88 15.45 -20.92 -6.32
CA SER A 88 16.60 -21.73 -6.71
C SER A 88 16.92 -22.78 -5.67
N LYS A 89 16.26 -23.93 -5.81
CA LYS A 89 16.90 -25.25 -5.79
C LYS A 89 15.90 -26.30 -6.26
N ILE A 90 16.14 -26.70 -7.51
CA ILE A 90 16.07 -28.06 -8.10
C ILE A 90 15.00 -28.99 -7.51
#